data_AF-A0A7C2IW67-F1
#
_entry.id   AF-A0A7C2IW67-F1
#
_cell.length_a   1.000
_cell.length_b   1.000
_cell.length_c   1.000
_cell.angle_alpha   90.00
_cell.angle_beta   90.00
_cell.angle_gamma   90.00
#
_symmetry.space_group_name_H-M   'P 1'
#
loop_
_entity.id
_entity.type
_entity.pdbx_description
1 polymer ?
#
loop_
_entity_poly.entity_id
_entity_poly.type
_entity_poly.pdbx_seq_one_letter_code
_entity_poly.pdbx_strand_id
1 'polypeptide(L)' 'MGIIDKENVWLKMLDDRNISVHLYDKEASREIFERIKKIYVREFKRALRKMQM' A
#
# COMPACT_ATOMS: atom_id res chain seq x y z
N MET A 1 8.24 -4.41 -19.72
CA MET A 1 8.02 -3.38 -18.67
C MET A 1 7.09 -4.01 -17.64
N GLY A 2 7.49 -4.12 -16.37
CA GLY A 2 6.71 -4.84 -15.36
C GLY A 2 5.48 -4.07 -14.86
N ILE A 3 4.55 -4.77 -14.21
CA ILE A 3 3.31 -4.20 -13.65
C ILE A 3 3.61 -3.28 -12.45
N ILE A 4 4.65 -3.57 -11.67
CA ILE A 4 5.04 -2.84 -10.46
C ILE A 4 6.31 -2.00 -10.73
N ASP A 5 6.26 -0.70 -10.43
CA ASP A 5 7.42 0.22 -10.58
C ASP A 5 8.17 0.50 -9.27
N LYS A 6 7.47 0.59 -8.14
CA LYS A 6 8.03 1.00 -6.84
C LYS A 6 7.94 -0.13 -5.84
N GLU A 7 8.73 -1.18 -6.05
CA GLU A 7 8.68 -2.41 -5.26
C GLU A 7 8.67 -2.17 -3.74
N ASN A 8 9.52 -1.28 -3.25
CA ASN A 8 9.59 -0.91 -1.83
C ASN A 8 8.24 -0.45 -1.24
N VAL A 9 7.43 0.24 -2.03
CA VAL A 9 6.09 0.67 -1.59
C VAL A 9 5.18 -0.55 -1.41
N TRP A 10 5.25 -1.52 -2.32
CA TRP A 10 4.45 -2.75 -2.23
C TRP A 10 4.90 -3.64 -1.09
N LEU A 11 6.21 -3.76 -0.85
CA LEU A 11 6.74 -4.46 0.33
C LEU A 11 6.24 -3.79 1.61
N LYS A 12 6.25 -2.46 1.68
CA LYS A 12 5.71 -1.74 2.84
C LYS A 12 4.20 -1.92 3.02
N MET A 13 3.43 -2.07 1.94
CA MET A 13 2.00 -2.42 2.03
C MET A 13 1.79 -3.80 2.67
N LEU A 14 2.65 -4.77 2.33
CA LEU A 14 2.59 -6.11 2.91
C LEU A 14 2.88 -6.05 4.42
N ASP A 15 3.91 -5.31 4.83
CA ASP A 15 4.23 -5.10 6.25
C ASP A 15 3.07 -4.44 7.00
N ASP A 16 2.50 -3.36 6.45
CA ASP A 16 1.36 -2.65 7.04
C ASP A 16 0.12 -3.54 7.17
N ARG A 17 -0.12 -4.45 6.22
CA ARG A 17 -1.18 -5.46 6.28
C ARG A 17 -0.91 -6.48 7.37
N ASN A 18 0.34 -6.90 7.55
CA ASN A 18 0.70 -7.88 8.57
C ASN A 18 0.50 -7.33 9.99
N ILE A 19 0.75 -6.04 10.20
CA ILE A 19 0.54 -5.41 11.52
C ILE A 19 -0.91 -4.97 11.76
N SER A 20 -1.71 -4.74 10.71
CA SER A 20 -3.08 -4.23 10.85
C SER A 20 -4.02 -5.15 11.64
N VAL A 21 -3.72 -6.46 11.68
CA VAL A 21 -4.47 -7.44 12.48
C VAL A 21 -4.12 -7.41 13.97
N HIS A 22 -3.02 -6.74 14.34
CA HIS A 22 -2.54 -6.58 15.70
C HIS A 22 -2.67 -5.14 16.22
N LEU A 23 -3.40 -4.29 15.50
CA LEU A 23 -3.47 -2.87 15.78
C LEU A 23 -4.51 -2.54 16.88
N TYR A 24 -4.09 -2.68 18.13
CA TYR A 24 -4.77 -2.04 19.26
C TYR A 24 -4.35 -0.56 19.43
N ASP A 25 -3.30 -0.14 18.71
CA ASP A 25 -2.76 1.20 18.71
C ASP A 25 -3.42 2.08 17.63
N LYS A 26 -4.11 3.13 18.09
CA LYS A 26 -4.82 4.10 17.26
C LYS A 26 -3.86 4.97 16.44
N GLU A 27 -2.65 5.23 16.94
CA GLU A 27 -1.65 6.03 16.23
C GLU A 27 -1.12 5.26 15.01
N ALA A 28 -0.71 4.02 15.22
CA ALA A 28 -0.33 3.12 14.12
C ALA A 28 -1.47 2.98 13.08
N SER A 29 -2.73 2.94 13.52
CA SER A 29 -3.90 2.87 12.62
C SER A 29 -4.00 4.11 11.74
N ARG A 30 -3.82 5.27 12.35
CA ARG A 30 -3.87 6.56 11.66
C ARG A 30 -2.78 6.64 10.61
N GLU A 31 -1.57 6.19 10.93
CA GLU A 31 -0.46 6.23 9.98
C GLU A 31 -0.66 5.29 8.79
N ILE A 32 -1.09 4.05 9.02
CA ILE A 32 -1.40 3.10 7.94
C ILE A 32 -2.50 3.66 7.05
N PHE A 33 -3.56 4.24 7.64
CA PHE A 33 -4.64 4.86 6.88
C PHE A 33 -4.13 6.02 5.99
N GLU A 34 -3.26 6.87 6.53
CA GLU A 34 -2.66 7.96 5.74
C GLU A 34 -1.79 7.43 4.59
N ARG A 35 -1.03 6.33 4.82
CA ARG A 35 -0.25 5.67 3.76
C ARG A 35 -1.15 5.05 2.69
N ILE A 36 -2.25 4.40 3.07
CA ILE A 36 -3.26 3.87 2.13
C ILE A 36 -3.78 4.99 1.22
N LYS A 37 -4.27 6.08 1.82
CA LYS A 37 -4.90 7.20 1.10
C LYS A 37 -3.93 7.92 0.18
N LYS A 38 -2.71 8.22 0.65
CA LYS A 38 -1.74 9.07 -0.06
C LYS A 38 -0.86 8.31 -1.05
N ILE A 39 -0.61 7.02 -0.78
CA ILE A 39 0.39 6.24 -1.51
C ILE A 39 -0.25 5.01 -2.16
N TYR A 40 -0.85 4.12 -1.38
CA TYR A 40 -1.16 2.76 -1.85
C TYR A 40 -2.24 2.75 -2.93
N VAL A 41 -3.33 3.51 -2.73
CA VAL A 41 -4.39 3.64 -3.75
C VAL A 41 -3.84 4.12 -5.10
N ARG A 42 -2.85 5.02 -5.09
CA ARG A 42 -2.24 5.53 -6.33
C ARG A 42 -1.41 4.46 -7.03
N GLU A 43 -0.63 3.67 -6.29
CA GLU A 43 0.19 2.61 -6.88
C GLU A 43 -0.68 1.45 -7.39
N PHE A 44 -1.77 1.08 -6.70
CA PHE A 44 -2.77 0.14 -7.23
C PHE A 44 -3.38 0.62 -8.55
N LYS A 45 -3.79 1.90 -8.62
CA LYS A 45 -4.32 2.48 -9.87
C LYS A 45 -3.29 2.46 -11.01
N ARG A 46 -2.00 2.62 -10.71
CA ARG A 46 -0.92 2.53 -11.70
C ARG A 46 -0.75 1.10 -12.21
N ALA A 47 -0.68 0.13 -11.31
CA ALA A 47 -0.60 -1.29 -11.66
C ALA A 47 -1.80 -1.74 -12.49
N LEU A 48 -3.02 -1.38 -12.09
CA LEU A 48 -4.24 -1.73 -12.82
C LEU A 48 -4.23 -1.20 -14.25
N ARG A 49 -3.84 0.07 -14.46
CA ARG A 49 -3.72 0.63 -15.81
C ARG A 49 -2.76 -0.17 -16.67
N LYS A 50 -1.62 -0.60 -16.11
CA LYS A 50 -0.64 -1.41 -16.85
C LYS A 50 -1.12 -2.81 -17.17
N MET A 51 -2.04 -3.38 -16.37
CA MET A 51 -2.64 -4.70 -16.63
C MET A 51 -3.73 -4.66 -17.70
N GLN A 52 -4.29 -3.47 -17.96
CA GLN A 52 -5.34 -3.23 -18.96
C GLN A 52 -4.77 -2.71 -20.29
N MET A 53 -3.46 -2.53 -20.37
CA MET A 53 -2.70 -2.21 -21.59
C MET A 53 -2.20 -3.49 -22.24
#